data_AF-U3TXN5-F1
#
_entry.id   AF-U3TXN5-F1
#
_cell.length_a   1.000
_cell.length_b   1.000
_cell.length_c   1.000
_cell.angle_alpha   90.00
_cell.angle_beta   90.00
_cell.angle_gamma   90.00
#
_symmetry.space_group_name_H-M   'P 1'
#
loop_
_entity.id
_entity.type
_entity.pdbx_description
1 polymer ?
#
loop_
_entity_poly.entity_id
_entity_poly.type
_entity_poly.pdbx_seq_one_letter_code
_entity_poly.pdbx_strand_id
1 'polypeptide(L)'
;MDFIGACEDIKRELPHAMISGGVSNVSFSFRGNEPVREAIHAVFLYYAIRNGMDMGIVNAGQLAIYDDLPAELRDAVEDVILNRRDDGTE
;
A
#
# COMPACT_ATOMS: atom_id res chain seq x y z
N MET A 1 -4.60 1.88 10.97
CA MET A 1 -5.11 1.09 9.82
C MET A 1 -6.17 1.97 9.14
N ASP A 2 -5.75 3.11 8.60
CA ASP A 2 -6.70 4.24 8.48
C ASP A 2 -7.12 4.46 7.03
N PHE A 3 -6.16 4.56 6.10
CA PHE A 3 -6.50 4.81 4.69
C PHE A 3 -7.22 3.62 4.03
N ILE A 4 -6.72 2.40 4.24
CA ILE A 4 -7.27 1.18 3.61
C ILE A 4 -8.70 0.93 4.08
N GLY A 5 -8.97 1.03 5.38
CA GLY A 5 -10.34 0.88 5.93
C GLY A 5 -11.27 2.01 5.48
N ALA A 6 -10.77 3.25 5.45
CA ALA A 6 -11.55 4.38 4.95
C ALA A 6 -11.98 4.22 3.48
N CYS A 7 -11.23 3.47 2.67
CA CYS A 7 -11.64 3.20 1.30
C CYS A 7 -12.97 2.43 1.25
N GLU A 8 -13.11 1.40 2.09
CA GLU A 8 -14.34 0.61 2.18
C GLU A 8 -15.51 1.47 2.68
N ASP A 9 -15.27 2.26 3.73
CA ASP A 9 -16.28 3.15 4.30
C ASP A 9 -16.78 4.19 3.27
N ILE A 10 -15.86 4.83 2.55
CA ILE A 10 -16.21 5.81 1.50
C ILE A 10 -17.00 5.12 0.38
N LYS A 11 -16.59 3.94 -0.09
CA LYS A 11 -17.34 3.25 -1.15
C LYS A 11 -18.73 2.81 -0.70
N ARG A 12 -18.88 2.44 0.57
CA ARG A 12 -20.18 2.07 1.16
C ARG A 12 -21.11 3.27 1.31
N GLU A 13 -20.59 4.42 1.74
CA GLU A 13 -21.39 5.60 2.09
C GLU A 13 -21.59 6.56 0.91
N LEU A 14 -20.62 6.60 -0.02
CA LEU A 14 -20.57 7.51 -1.17
C LEU A 14 -20.27 6.70 -2.45
N PRO A 15 -21.24 5.93 -3.00
CA PRO A 15 -21.00 4.94 -4.05
C PRO A 15 -20.48 5.51 -5.38
N HIS A 16 -20.55 6.82 -5.57
CA HIS A 16 -20.05 7.52 -6.77
C HIS A 16 -18.73 8.26 -6.53
N ALA A 17 -18.26 8.34 -5.28
CA ALA A 17 -16.98 8.95 -4.98
C ALA A 17 -15.85 8.06 -5.49
N MET A 18 -14.86 8.68 -6.13
CA MET A 18 -13.60 8.02 -6.48
C MET A 18 -12.56 8.31 -5.41
N ILE A 19 -11.67 7.35 -5.17
CA ILE A 19 -10.63 7.43 -4.15
C ILE A 19 -9.27 7.42 -4.84
N SER A 20 -8.41 8.36 -4.44
CA SER A 20 -7.04 8.49 -4.92
C SER A 20 -6.06 8.83 -3.79
N GLY A 21 -4.78 8.56 -3.99
CA GLY A 21 -3.72 8.80 -3.01
C GLY A 21 -2.33 8.83 -3.61
N GLY A 22 -1.42 9.58 -2.98
CA GLY A 22 0.00 9.63 -3.34
C GLY A 22 0.78 8.49 -2.72
N VAL A 23 1.07 7.45 -3.50
CA VAL A 23 1.63 6.17 -3.01
C VAL A 23 3.06 6.34 -2.50
N SER A 24 3.86 7.19 -3.16
CA SER A 24 5.26 7.44 -2.79
C SER A 24 5.45 7.93 -1.34
N ASN A 25 4.42 8.55 -0.75
CA ASN A 25 4.46 9.07 0.62
C ASN A 25 4.52 7.96 1.68
N VAL A 26 3.90 6.79 1.40
CA VAL A 26 3.84 5.65 2.34
C VAL A 26 5.23 5.10 2.62
N SER A 27 6.14 5.23 1.66
CA SER A 27 7.51 4.70 1.71
C SER A 27 8.57 5.71 2.18
N PHE A 28 8.17 6.88 2.68
CA PHE A 28 9.10 8.01 2.90
C PHE A 28 10.28 7.65 3.83
N SER A 29 10.03 6.86 4.88
CA SER A 29 11.05 6.45 5.85
C SER A 29 12.14 5.55 5.26
N PHE A 30 11.91 4.97 4.08
CA PHE A 30 12.83 4.04 3.42
C PHE A 30 13.55 4.66 2.21
N ARG A 31 13.66 5.99 2.16
CA ARG A 31 14.40 6.70 1.10
C ARG A 31 15.81 6.13 0.93
N GLY A 32 16.18 5.83 -0.32
CA GLY A 32 17.46 5.22 -0.68
C GLY A 32 17.43 3.69 -0.74
N ASN A 33 16.35 3.04 -0.28
CA ASN A 33 16.14 1.60 -0.41
C ASN A 33 14.99 1.32 -1.40
N GLU A 34 15.26 1.48 -2.70
CA GLU A 34 14.24 1.35 -3.74
C GLU A 34 13.52 -0.02 -3.74
N PRO A 35 14.19 -1.18 -3.59
CA PRO A 35 13.48 -2.47 -3.53
C PRO A 35 12.41 -2.55 -2.44
N VAL A 36 12.71 -2.02 -1.25
CA VAL A 36 11.74 -1.98 -0.14
C VAL A 36 10.61 -0.99 -0.44
N ARG A 37 10.93 0.17 -1.04
CA ARG A 37 9.91 1.16 -1.40
C ARG A 37 8.94 0.61 -2.45
N GLU A 38 9.44 -0.06 -3.47
CA GLU A 38 8.62 -0.70 -4.52
C GLU A 38 7.73 -1.80 -3.94
N ALA A 39 8.26 -2.61 -3.02
CA ALA A 39 7.46 -3.61 -2.30
C ALA A 39 6.35 -2.96 -1.45
N ILE A 40 6.66 -1.88 -0.71
CA ILE A 40 5.68 -1.09 0.05
C ILE A 40 4.56 -0.57 -0.87
N HIS A 41 4.91 -0.04 -2.04
CA HIS A 41 3.91 0.48 -2.99
C HIS A 41 3.00 -0.64 -3.51
N ALA A 42 3.58 -1.79 -3.89
CA ALA A 42 2.84 -2.93 -4.41
C ALA A 42 1.87 -3.50 -3.36
N VAL A 43 2.33 -3.72 -2.12
CA VAL A 43 1.49 -4.23 -1.02
C VAL A 43 0.41 -3.21 -0.65
N PHE A 44 0.76 -1.93 -0.51
CA PHE A 44 -0.23 -0.89 -0.20
C PHE A 44 -1.34 -0.83 -1.26
N LEU A 45 -0.97 -0.81 -2.55
CA LEU A 45 -1.92 -0.77 -3.65
C LEU A 45 -2.78 -2.04 -3.70
N TYR A 46 -2.19 -3.22 -3.48
CA TYR A 46 -2.93 -4.48 -3.46
C TYR A 46 -4.10 -4.42 -2.47
N TYR A 47 -3.84 -3.99 -1.24
CA TYR A 47 -4.89 -3.89 -0.22
C TYR A 47 -5.82 -2.70 -0.41
N ALA A 48 -5.30 -1.52 -0.80
CA ALA A 48 -6.13 -0.33 -1.00
C ALA A 48 -7.11 -0.51 -2.15
N ILE A 49 -6.68 -1.07 -3.29
CA ILE A 49 -7.55 -1.35 -4.44
C ILE A 49 -8.61 -2.38 -4.08
N ARG A 50 -8.24 -3.43 -3.33
CA ARG A 50 -9.19 -4.45 -2.85
C ARG A 50 -10.26 -3.86 -1.93
N ASN A 51 -9.96 -2.77 -1.22
CA ASN A 51 -10.90 -2.02 -0.39
C ASN A 51 -11.57 -0.85 -1.14
N GLY A 52 -11.36 -0.73 -2.46
CA GLY A 52 -12.09 0.21 -3.31
C GLY A 52 -11.34 1.46 -3.74
N MET A 53 -10.01 1.54 -3.56
CA MET A 53 -9.22 2.60 -4.19
C MET A 53 -9.26 2.48 -5.72
N ASP A 54 -9.60 3.57 -6.43
CA ASP A 54 -9.77 3.55 -7.89
C ASP A 54 -8.52 4.03 -8.64
N MET A 55 -7.77 4.97 -8.06
CA MET A 55 -6.66 5.65 -8.71
C MET A 55 -5.52 5.86 -7.74
N GLY A 56 -4.29 5.97 -8.24
CA GLY A 56 -3.12 6.30 -7.43
C GLY A 56 -2.14 7.18 -8.18
N ILE A 57 -1.55 8.16 -7.50
CA ILE A 57 -0.42 8.92 -8.01
C ILE A 57 0.84 8.11 -7.70
N VAL A 58 1.38 7.45 -8.73
CA VAL A 58 2.47 6.48 -8.64
C VAL A 58 3.60 6.84 -9.59
N ASN A 59 4.80 6.33 -9.31
CA ASN A 59 5.83 6.21 -10.34
C ASN A 59 5.60 4.91 -11.12
N ALA A 60 5.02 5.01 -12.32
CA ALA A 60 4.67 3.85 -13.13
C ALA A 60 5.87 2.98 -13.54
N GLY A 61 7.08 3.54 -13.58
CA GLY A 61 8.31 2.79 -13.89
C GLY A 61 8.90 2.02 -12.72
N GLN A 62 8.38 2.22 -11.50
CA GLN A 62 8.89 1.63 -10.25
C GLN A 62 7.76 0.92 -9.49
N LEU A 63 6.90 0.20 -10.21
CA LEU A 63 5.79 -0.53 -9.61
C LEU A 63 6.07 -2.03 -9.71
N ALA A 64 6.41 -2.63 -8.57
CA ALA A 64 6.57 -4.08 -8.48
C ALA A 64 5.23 -4.80 -8.60
N ILE A 65 5.25 -6.00 -9.16
CA ILE A 65 4.08 -6.90 -9.17
C ILE A 65 4.04 -7.61 -7.82
N TYR A 66 2.91 -7.51 -7.12
CA TYR A 66 2.74 -8.06 -5.77
C TYR A 66 3.10 -9.56 -5.67
N ASP A 67 2.69 -10.35 -6.66
CA ASP A 67 2.95 -11.80 -6.69
C ASP A 67 4.41 -12.17 -6.99
N ASP A 68 5.19 -11.24 -7.56
CA ASP A 68 6.61 -11.43 -7.87
C ASP A 68 7.54 -11.03 -6.70
N LEU A 69 6.99 -10.46 -5.63
CA LEU A 69 7.77 -10.10 -4.45
C LEU A 69 8.27 -11.35 -3.72
N PRO A 70 9.54 -11.38 -3.28
CA PRO A 70 10.03 -12.43 -2.39
C PRO A 70 9.14 -12.56 -1.16
N ALA A 71 8.75 -13.79 -0.81
CA ALA A 71 7.76 -14.06 0.24
C ALA A 71 8.11 -13.38 1.58
N GLU A 72 9.37 -13.51 2.04
CA GLU A 72 9.82 -12.88 3.28
C GLU A 72 9.70 -11.35 3.26
N LEU A 73 10.05 -10.71 2.13
CA LEU A 73 9.94 -9.26 1.97
C LEU A 73 8.46 -8.83 1.95
N ARG A 74 7.63 -9.56 1.21
CA ARG A 74 6.19 -9.29 1.14
C ARG A 74 5.56 -9.39 2.52
N ASP A 75 5.81 -10.49 3.24
CA ASP A 75 5.22 -10.74 4.54
C ASP A 75 5.67 -9.69 5.57
N ALA A 76 6.95 -9.28 5.56
CA ALA A 76 7.44 -8.19 6.40
C ALA A 76 6.78 -6.83 6.07
N VAL A 77 6.62 -6.52 4.78
CA VAL A 77 5.94 -5.29 4.35
C VAL A 77 4.45 -5.32 4.69
N GLU A 78 3.79 -6.48 4.59
CA GLU A 78 2.40 -6.63 5.03
C GLU A 78 2.25 -6.35 6.53
N ASP A 79 3.18 -6.83 7.36
CA ASP A 79 3.15 -6.60 8.79
C ASP A 79 3.21 -5.09 9.12
N VAL A 80 4.04 -4.34 8.39
CA VAL A 80 4.12 -2.87 8.49
C VAL A 80 2.83 -2.21 8.03
N ILE A 81 2.34 -2.54 6.83
CA ILE A 81 1.21 -1.85 6.19
C ILE A 81 -0.11 -2.11 6.90
N LEU A 82 -0.31 -3.34 7.36
CA LEU A 82 -1.51 -3.77 8.06
C LEU A 82 -1.37 -3.64 9.58
N ASN A 83 -0.20 -3.22 10.07
CA ASN A 83 0.11 -3.07 11.49
C ASN A 83 -0.26 -4.35 12.28
N ARG A 84 0.19 -5.52 11.78
CA ARG A 84 -0.16 -6.84 12.35
C ARG A 84 0.63 -7.18 13.59
N ARG A 85 1.80 -6.58 13.78
CA ARG A 85 2.69 -6.83 14.92
C ARG A 85 3.21 -5.53 15.50
N ASP A 86 3.39 -5.54 16.82
CA ASP A 86 3.94 -4.39 17.56
C ASP A 86 5.42 -4.12 17.20
N ASP A 87 6.14 -5.13 16.71
CA ASP A 87 7.54 -5.08 16.25
C ASP A 87 7.68 -4.90 14.74
N GLY A 88 6.60 -4.59 14.01
CA GLY A 88 6.60 -4.57 12.54
C GLY A 88 7.57 -3.57 11.91
N THR A 89 8.11 -2.62 12.66
CA THR A 89 9.07 -1.61 12.18
C THR A 89 10.54 -1.92 12.48
N GLU A 90 10.83 -3.00 13.23
CA GLU A 90 12.20 -3.42 13.61
C GLU A 90 12.83 -4.40 12.62
#